data_AF-A0A4Q0AVI1-F1
#
_entry.id   AF-A0A4Q0AVI1-F1
#
_cell.length_a   1.000
_cell.length_b   1.000
_cell.length_c   1.000
_cell.angle_alpha   90.00
_cell.angle_beta   90.00
_cell.angle_gamma   90.00
#
_symmetry.space_group_name_H-M   'P 1'
#
loop_
_entity.id
_entity.type
_entity.pdbx_description
1 polymer ?
#
loop_
_entity_poly.entity_id
_entity_poly.type
_entity_poly.pdbx_seq_one_letter_code
_entity_poly.pdbx_strand_id
1 'polypeptide(L)' 'MFDPSYIKKSWKQTYGLGMFWSGVRQRALKDIEIGCLAFVDVTAGTALHGEAVQTPSPKTLKQKDKHW' A
#
# COMPACT_ATOMS: atom_id res chain seq x y z
N MET A 1 -9.15 10.47 3.22
CA MET A 1 -9.50 9.15 2.65
C MET A 1 -8.22 8.36 2.49
N PHE A 2 -8.25 7.07 2.83
CA PHE A 2 -7.15 6.14 2.59
C PHE A 2 -7.57 5.12 1.54
N ASP A 3 -6.75 4.96 0.51
CA ASP A 3 -7.03 4.09 -0.64
C ASP A 3 -5.78 3.25 -0.97
N PRO A 4 -5.68 2.03 -0.44
CA PRO A 4 -4.58 1.13 -0.77
C PRO A 4 -4.80 0.48 -2.14
N SER A 5 -3.74 0.38 -2.93
CA SER A 5 -3.77 -0.21 -4.26
C SER A 5 -2.68 -1.26 -4.44
N TYR A 6 -3.08 -2.45 -4.88
CA TYR A 6 -2.17 -3.54 -5.22
C TYR A 6 -1.40 -3.22 -6.51
N ILE A 7 -0.08 -3.42 -6.48
CA ILE A 7 0.80 -3.28 -7.64
C ILE A 7 1.57 -4.59 -7.82
N LYS A 8 1.46 -5.19 -9.01
CA LYS A 8 2.25 -6.36 -9.37
C LYS A 8 3.74 -5.99 -9.45
N LYS A 9 4.62 -6.80 -8.88
CA LYS A 9 6.06 -6.56 -8.97
C LYS A 9 6.57 -6.59 -10.41
N SER A 10 7.57 -5.77 -10.70
CA SER A 10 8.19 -5.67 -12.02
C SER A 10 9.22 -6.77 -12.30
N TRP A 11 9.92 -7.30 -11.28
CA TRP A 11 11.02 -8.25 -11.49
C TRP A 11 11.33 -9.17 -10.29
N LYS A 12 12.45 -9.90 -10.34
CA LYS A 12 12.94 -10.82 -9.30
C LYS A 12 13.32 -10.12 -7.99
N GLN A 13 13.84 -8.90 -8.08
CA GLN A 13 14.27 -8.10 -6.93
C GLN A 13 13.41 -6.83 -6.87
N THR A 14 12.39 -6.86 -6.04
CA THR A 14 11.52 -5.70 -5.78
C THR A 14 11.57 -5.40 -4.29
N TYR A 15 11.83 -4.15 -3.94
CA TYR A 15 11.87 -3.70 -2.56
C TYR A 15 10.45 -3.71 -1.96
N GLY A 16 10.35 -3.97 -0.66
CA GLY A 16 9.08 -3.91 0.07
C GLY A 16 8.08 -5.01 -0.29
N LEU A 17 8.54 -6.15 -0.82
CA LEU A 17 7.67 -7.30 -1.09
C LEU A 17 6.97 -7.81 0.18
N GLY A 18 5.65 -7.92 0.11
CA GLY A 18 4.78 -8.44 1.17
C GLY A 18 3.68 -9.32 0.60
N MET A 19 2.70 -9.68 1.43
CA MET A 19 1.48 -10.34 0.99
C MET A 19 0.35 -9.31 1.02
N PHE A 20 -0.12 -8.89 -0.16
CA PHE A 20 -1.12 -7.83 -0.30
C PHE A 20 -2.32 -8.31 -1.13
N TRP A 21 -3.51 -7.80 -0.82
CA TRP A 21 -4.76 -8.24 -1.46
C TRP A 21 -4.90 -7.68 -2.87
N SER A 22 -5.05 -8.56 -3.86
CA SER A 22 -5.40 -8.17 -5.23
C SER A 22 -6.89 -8.32 -5.43
N GLY A 23 -7.60 -7.21 -5.64
CA GLY A 23 -9.02 -7.22 -5.98
C GLY A 23 -9.32 -7.95 -7.29
N VAL A 24 -8.43 -7.88 -8.29
CA VAL A 24 -8.62 -8.62 -9.56
C VAL A 24 -8.54 -10.13 -9.36
N ARG A 25 -7.65 -10.59 -8.48
CA ARG A 25 -7.39 -12.03 -8.27
C ARG A 25 -8.11 -12.59 -7.03
N GLN A 26 -8.84 -11.74 -6.31
CA GLN A 26 -9.61 -12.07 -5.10
C GLN A 26 -8.79 -12.87 -4.07
N ARG A 27 -7.50 -12.53 -3.92
CA ARG A 27 -6.60 -13.18 -2.96
C ARG A 27 -5.37 -12.32 -2.65
N ALA A 28 -4.72 -12.63 -1.53
CA ALA A 28 -3.41 -12.07 -1.20
C ALA A 28 -2.30 -12.68 -2.07
N LEU A 29 -1.38 -11.84 -2.54
CA LEU A 29 -0.28 -12.20 -3.44
C LEU A 29 1.04 -11.58 -2.99
N LYS A 30 2.13 -12.23 -3.39
CA LYS A 30 3.49 -11.79 -3.07
C LYS A 30 3.97 -10.68 -4.01
N ASP A 31 3.54 -9.45 -3.73
CA ASP A 31 3.89 -8.26 -4.51
C ASP A 31 4.02 -7.02 -3.58
N ILE A 32 3.67 -5.83 -4.06
CA ILE A 32 3.71 -4.58 -3.30
C ILE A 32 2.34 -3.90 -3.27
N GLU A 33 2.16 -2.98 -2.32
CA GLU A 33 0.98 -2.13 -2.21
C GLU A 33 1.44 -0.68 -2.01
N ILE A 34 0.72 0.25 -2.64
CA ILE A 34 0.87 1.68 -2.39
C ILE A 34 -0.36 2.16 -1.62
N GLY A 35 -0.12 2.84 -0.49
CA GLY A 35 -1.16 3.50 0.27
C GLY A 35 -1.30 4.94 -0.20
N CYS A 36 -2.48 5.32 -0.67
CA CYS A 36 -2.79 6.70 -1.05
C CYS A 36 -3.58 7.38 0.07
N LEU A 37 -3.13 8.56 0.50
CA LEU A 37 -3.85 9.46 1.39
C LEU A 37 -4.33 10.66 0.58
N ALA A 38 -5.62 10.97 0.72
CA ALA A 38 -6.27 12.07 0.04
C ALA A 38 -7.04 12.96 1.03
N PHE A 39 -6.98 14.28 0.77
CA PHE A 39 -7.82 15.27 1.43
C PHE A 39 -9.19 15.27 0.75
N VAL A 40 -10.26 15.17 1.53
CA VAL A 40 -11.63 15.11 0.98
C VAL A 40 -12.31 16.44 1.22
N ASP A 41 -12.71 17.10 0.14
CA ASP A 41 -13.66 18.20 0.17
C ASP A 41 -15.06 17.62 0.02
N VAL A 42 -15.82 17.63 1.11
CA VAL A 42 -17.16 17.05 1.17
C VAL A 42 -18.17 17.94 0.44
N THR A 43 -18.00 19.26 0.46
CA THR A 43 -18.92 20.20 -0.20
C THR A 43 -18.78 20.11 -1.71
N ALA A 44 -17.54 20.02 -2.20
CA ALA A 44 -17.26 19.85 -3.63
C ALA A 44 -17.32 18.38 -4.11
N GLY A 45 -17.53 17.42 -3.20
CA GLY A 45 -17.58 15.99 -3.53
C GLY A 45 -16.28 15.46 -4.18
N THR A 46 -15.14 16.04 -3.82
CA THR A 46 -13.86 15.77 -4.50
C THR A 46 -12.80 15.28 -3.50
N ALA A 47 -11.97 14.33 -3.94
CA ALA A 47 -10.79 13.90 -3.20
C ALA A 47 -9.52 14.37 -3.92
N LEU A 48 -8.69 15.14 -3.20
CA LEU A 48 -7.42 15.66 -3.68
C LEU A 48 -6.28 14.77 -3.21
N HIS A 49 -5.36 14.45 -4.10
CA HIS A 49 -4.17 13.69 -3.76
C HIS A 49 -3.33 14.43 -2.70
N GLY A 50 -3.04 13.77 -1.59
CA GLY A 50 -2.17 14.31 -0.54
C GLY A 50 -0.80 13.63 -0.57
N GLU A 51 -0.79 12.31 -0.37
CA GLU A 51 0.44 11.53 -0.30
C GLU A 51 0.23 10.13 -0.89
N ALA A 52 1.26 9.58 -1.52
CA ALA A 52 1.29 8.16 -1.90
C ALA A 52 2.61 7.57 -1.42
N VAL A 53 2.51 6.62 -0.50
CA VAL A 53 3.66 5.94 0.11
C VAL A 53 3.54 4.43 -0.04
N GLN A 54 4.66 3.77 -0.28
CA GLN A 54 4.67 2.31 -0.33
C GLN A 54 4.39 1.73 1.06
N THR A 55 3.41 0.83 1.16
CA THR A 55 3.12 0.13 2.41
C THR A 55 4.36 -0.69 2.82
N PRO A 56 4.92 -0.49 4.03
CA PRO A 56 6.09 -1.23 4.48
C PRO A 56 5.82 -2.74 4.48
N SER A 57 6.82 -3.54 4.11
CA SER A 57 6.65 -4.99 4.11
C SER A 57 6.39 -5.52 5.52
N PRO A 58 5.62 -6.62 5.69
CA PRO A 58 5.45 -7.25 7.00
C PRO A 58 6.77 -7.63 7.69
N LYS A 59 7.82 -7.91 6.92
CA LYS A 59 9.17 -8.16 7.48
C LYS A 59 9.76 -6.90 8.10
N THR A 60 9.64 -5.77 7.40
CA THR A 60 10.10 -4.45 7.87
C THR A 60 9.35 -4.03 9.13
N LEU A 61 8.04 -4.23 9.17
CA LEU A 61 7.20 -3.91 10.34
C LEU A 61 7.60 -4.74 11.57
N LYS A 62 7.74 -6.07 11.41
CA LYS A 62 8.17 -6.98 12.49
C LYS A 62 9.56 -6.69 13.05
N GLN A 63 10.45 -6.08 12.27
CA GLN A 63 11.76 -5.68 12.75
C GLN A 63 11.69 -4.40 13.59
N LYS A 64 10.79 -3.48 13.23
CA LYS A 64 10.54 -2.23 13.94
C LYS A 64 9.93 -2.48 15.33
N ASP A 65 9.10 -3.51 15.46
CA ASP A 65 8.49 -3.91 16.73
C ASP A 65 9.48 -4.47 17.77
N LYS A 66 10.73 -4.76 17.40
CA LYS A 66 11.75 -5.29 18.33
C LYS A 66 12.59 -4.21 19.01
N HIS A 67 12.33 -2.94 18.70
CA HIS A 67 13.12 -1.79 19.16
C HIS A 67 12.32 -0.79 20.01
N TRP A 68 11.10 -1.16 20.41
CA TRP A 68 10.36 -0.55 21.51
C TRP A 68 10.28 -1.52 22.70
#